data_AF-A0A2N0MU96-F1
#
_entry.id   AF-A0A2N0MU96-F1
#
_cell.length_a   1.000
_cell.length_b   1.000
_cell.length_c   1.000
_cell.angle_alpha   90.00
_cell.angle_beta   90.00
_cell.angle_gamma   90.00
#
_symmetry.space_group_name_H-M   'P 1'
#
loop_
_entity.id
_entity.type
_entity.pdbx_description
1 polymer ?
#
loop_
_entity_poly.entity_id
_entity_poly.type
_entity_poly.pdbx_seq_one_letter_code
_entity_poly.pdbx_strand_id
1 'polypeptide(L)'
;MIKERITQKMRLPRNMFYGWWIAIISASVDSLKHGTFNKGFTSYLIPLRNELGIGLAAVATAEMLGRMEGGLQGPLMGWATDRFGPRVILMFGGLTSGLGFILLSFTQNYLFFVIIFVGLLSLGFRAGYNNATMPAINQWFRRHRGLAMGIAGMGTAIGGTVIAPLMGFLVLGAGWRPAAFISGIIILAVVIPMSFLIRRDPESMGLRPDGEPIPENEINIGSSTSLTGDCPEMERHGAAILHAGEPDFTAPEAMKTPTFWIFVLAVGMRNTVHSGITFLMVPVVVWFLMGSGRSEDSAQPIAVAFIGVMSFSLLLMIPIIGWLGDRWSKKKLSSVCMIGGALSMLVLVNGSGNIWQVVAFVVLLAFSETANPLAWAILGDYFGRRSYATLRGWQHLPDQFMSMSTPVWMGVIFDHTDSFKWALVPLVVIYGLAAVFYLLIPNPMTPARVLAYRREQGLE
;
A
#
# COMPACT_ATOMS: atom_id res chain seq x y z
N MET A 1 14.47 34.70 15.21
CA MET A 1 14.93 34.29 16.57
C MET A 1 14.47 32.92 17.06
N ILE A 2 13.19 32.59 17.27
CA ILE A 2 12.79 31.23 17.72
C ILE A 2 12.87 30.18 16.59
N LYS A 3 12.52 30.57 15.36
CA LYS A 3 12.66 29.73 14.14
C LYS A 3 14.12 29.33 13.83
N GLU A 4 15.09 30.18 14.17
CA GLU A 4 16.51 29.92 13.89
C GLU A 4 17.15 28.99 14.92
N ARG A 5 16.72 29.04 16.19
CA ARG A 5 17.29 28.19 17.25
C ARG A 5 16.87 26.72 17.14
N ILE A 6 15.71 26.42 16.57
CA ILE A 6 15.26 25.02 16.37
C ILE A 6 16.02 24.38 15.18
N THR A 7 16.39 25.18 14.18
CA THR A 7 17.10 24.70 12.98
C THR A 7 18.56 24.32 13.27
N GLN A 8 19.13 24.77 14.40
CA GLN A 8 20.57 24.64 14.69
C GLN A 8 20.99 23.40 15.50
N LYS A 9 20.05 22.61 16.06
CA LYS A 9 20.37 21.49 16.98
C LYS A 9 20.15 20.07 16.44
N MET A 10 19.99 19.90 15.13
CA MET A 10 20.20 18.60 14.46
C MET A 10 21.23 18.79 13.35
N ARG A 11 22.52 18.86 13.72
CA ARG A 11 23.60 18.72 12.74
C ARG A 11 23.61 17.27 12.27
N LEU A 12 22.87 17.03 11.19
CA LEU A 12 22.91 15.77 10.45
C LEU A 12 24.38 15.48 10.06
N PRO A 13 24.80 14.21 10.03
CA PRO A 13 26.17 13.82 9.68
C PRO A 13 26.57 14.46 8.36
N ARG A 14 27.63 15.26 8.40
CA ARG A 14 28.09 16.19 7.35
C ARG A 14 28.46 15.54 6.01
N ASN A 15 28.41 14.20 5.90
CA ASN A 15 28.89 13.43 4.76
C ASN A 15 27.79 12.63 4.03
N MET A 16 26.51 12.73 4.42
CA MET A 16 25.43 11.99 3.76
C MET A 16 24.55 12.91 2.92
N PHE A 17 24.41 12.60 1.63
CA PHE A 17 23.50 13.28 0.72
C PHE A 17 22.08 13.34 1.30
N TYR A 18 21.49 14.53 1.29
CA TYR A 18 20.21 14.80 1.96
C TYR A 18 19.05 13.94 1.43
N GLY A 19 19.13 13.44 0.19
CA GLY A 19 18.15 12.49 -0.34
C GLY A 19 17.99 11.24 0.54
N TRP A 20 19.04 10.75 1.20
CA TRP A 20 18.94 9.59 2.09
C TRP A 20 18.11 9.88 3.35
N TRP A 21 18.12 11.13 3.83
CA TRP A 21 17.21 11.55 4.90
C TRP A 21 15.75 11.49 4.45
N ILE A 22 15.46 11.84 3.20
CA ILE A 22 14.10 11.74 2.65
C ILE A 22 13.65 10.29 2.52
N ALA A 23 14.55 9.37 2.14
CA ALA A 23 14.25 7.94 2.15
C ALA A 23 13.94 7.44 3.57
N ILE A 24 14.74 7.82 4.58
CA ILE A 24 14.51 7.44 5.99
C ILE A 24 13.20 8.01 6.53
N ILE A 25 12.91 9.29 6.24
CA ILE A 25 11.66 9.93 6.64
C ILE A 25 10.47 9.22 6.00
N SER A 26 10.57 8.92 4.70
CA SER A 26 9.52 8.19 3.97
C SER A 26 9.28 6.81 4.59
N ALA A 27 10.35 6.06 4.88
CA ALA A 27 10.26 4.77 5.56
C ALA A 27 9.60 4.89 6.95
N SER A 28 9.98 5.91 7.73
CA SER A 28 9.45 6.11 9.08
C SER A 28 7.96 6.44 9.08
N VAL A 29 7.54 7.32 8.17
CA VAL A 29 6.16 7.76 8.06
C VAL A 29 5.27 6.65 7.47
N ASP A 30 5.75 5.90 6.47
CA ASP A 30 5.03 4.72 5.95
C ASP A 30 4.97 3.58 6.97
N SER A 31 6.00 3.41 7.80
CA SER A 31 5.98 2.46 8.92
C SER A 31 4.87 2.80 9.91
N LEU A 32 4.76 4.06 10.31
CA LEU A 32 3.72 4.49 11.24
C LEU A 32 2.31 4.31 10.65
N LYS A 33 2.11 4.64 9.37
CA LYS A 33 0.84 4.39 8.66
C LYS A 33 0.47 2.92 8.63
N HIS A 34 1.38 2.03 8.25
CA HIS A 34 1.06 0.61 8.15
C HIS A 34 0.86 -0.02 9.53
N GLY A 35 1.67 0.40 10.50
CA GLY A 35 1.60 -0.10 11.86
C GLY A 35 0.34 0.32 12.60
N THR A 36 -0.10 1.56 12.47
CA THR A 36 -1.28 2.06 13.21
C THR A 36 -2.60 1.79 12.49
N PHE A 37 -2.65 2.01 11.18
CA PHE A 37 -3.89 1.98 10.41
C PHE A 37 -4.04 0.69 9.59
N ASN A 38 -3.18 0.44 8.59
CA ASN A 38 -3.42 -0.66 7.65
C ASN A 38 -3.38 -2.05 8.30
N LYS A 39 -2.48 -2.28 9.26
CA LYS A 39 -2.34 -3.57 9.96
C LYS A 39 -2.65 -3.51 11.45
N GLY A 40 -2.48 -2.35 12.10
CA GLY A 40 -2.78 -2.21 13.53
C GLY A 40 -4.26 -2.09 13.85
N PHE A 41 -5.04 -1.46 12.96
CA PHE A 41 -6.44 -1.11 13.25
C PHE A 41 -7.32 -2.34 13.49
N THR A 42 -6.97 -3.50 12.92
CA THR A 42 -7.67 -4.77 13.17
C THR A 42 -7.77 -5.12 14.67
N SER A 43 -6.78 -4.71 15.49
CA SER A 43 -6.76 -4.95 16.94
C SER A 43 -7.79 -4.10 17.69
N TYR A 44 -8.25 -3.00 17.09
CA TYR A 44 -9.28 -2.12 17.68
C TYR A 44 -10.70 -2.67 17.43
N LEU A 45 -10.88 -3.55 16.43
CA LEU A 45 -12.19 -4.00 15.98
C LEU A 45 -13.03 -4.65 17.08
N ILE A 46 -12.45 -5.60 17.82
CA ILE A 46 -13.19 -6.37 18.81
C ILE A 46 -13.59 -5.49 20.01
N PRO A 47 -12.68 -4.73 20.66
CA PRO A 47 -13.07 -3.86 21.76
C PRO A 47 -14.06 -2.76 21.34
N LEU A 48 -13.87 -2.19 20.14
CA LEU A 48 -14.75 -1.15 19.60
C LEU A 48 -16.16 -1.70 19.32
N ARG A 49 -16.26 -2.91 18.77
CA ARG A 49 -17.52 -3.65 18.57
C ARG A 49 -18.24 -3.86 19.90
N ASN A 50 -17.52 -4.38 20.89
CA ASN A 50 -18.08 -4.74 22.19
C ASN A 50 -18.57 -3.51 22.97
N GLU A 51 -17.84 -2.38 22.91
CA GLU A 51 -18.23 -1.16 23.64
C GLU A 51 -19.32 -0.36 22.93
N LEU A 52 -19.29 -0.23 21.60
CA LEU A 52 -20.31 0.51 20.85
C LEU A 52 -21.57 -0.33 20.56
N GLY A 53 -21.54 -1.63 20.84
CA GLY A 53 -22.66 -2.54 20.57
C GLY A 53 -23.02 -2.65 19.09
N ILE A 54 -22.05 -2.45 18.19
CA ILE A 54 -22.26 -2.50 16.74
C ILE A 54 -21.78 -3.82 16.14
N GLY A 55 -22.35 -4.22 15.00
CA GLY A 55 -21.88 -5.39 14.27
C GLY A 55 -20.51 -5.19 13.62
N LEU A 56 -19.81 -6.27 13.32
CA LEU A 56 -18.54 -6.25 12.57
C LEU A 56 -18.75 -5.72 11.14
N ALA A 57 -19.91 -5.99 10.54
CA ALA A 57 -20.32 -5.43 9.25
C ALA A 57 -20.35 -3.91 9.26
N ALA A 58 -20.82 -3.31 10.36
CA ALA A 58 -20.93 -1.86 10.49
C ALA A 58 -19.54 -1.21 10.51
N VAL A 59 -18.57 -1.82 11.19
CA VAL A 59 -17.18 -1.35 11.22
C VAL A 59 -16.50 -1.52 9.86
N ALA A 60 -16.69 -2.68 9.23
CA ALA A 60 -16.20 -2.95 7.89
C ALA A 60 -16.80 -2.00 6.83
N THR A 61 -18.05 -1.57 7.00
CA THR A 61 -18.69 -0.59 6.11
C THR A 61 -17.97 0.76 6.16
N ALA A 62 -17.49 1.18 7.34
CA ALA A 62 -16.67 2.38 7.45
C ALA A 62 -15.32 2.24 6.70
N GLU A 63 -14.72 1.04 6.71
CA GLU A 63 -13.53 0.73 5.91
C GLU A 63 -13.79 0.83 4.41
N MET A 64 -14.88 0.23 3.94
CA MET A 64 -15.31 0.28 2.54
C MET A 64 -15.50 1.73 2.10
N LEU A 65 -16.22 2.54 2.89
CA LEU A 65 -16.44 3.96 2.59
C LEU A 65 -15.11 4.74 2.57
N GLY A 66 -14.21 4.49 3.52
CA GLY A 66 -12.87 5.08 3.54
C GLY A 66 -11.98 4.67 2.37
N ARG A 67 -12.18 3.46 1.81
CA ARG A 67 -11.52 3.04 0.57
C ARG A 67 -12.07 3.76 -0.65
N MET A 68 -13.40 3.83 -0.76
CA MET A 68 -14.07 4.56 -1.84
C MET A 68 -13.64 6.03 -1.86
N GLU A 69 -13.64 6.66 -0.69
CA GLU A 69 -13.18 8.02 -0.45
C GLU A 69 -11.72 8.21 -0.91
N GLY A 70 -10.83 7.30 -0.52
CA GLY A 70 -9.44 7.29 -0.99
C GLY A 70 -9.25 7.14 -2.50
N GLY A 71 -10.10 6.35 -3.17
CA GLY A 71 -10.06 6.18 -4.63
C GLY A 71 -10.41 7.47 -5.38
N LEU A 72 -11.40 8.21 -4.89
CA LEU A 72 -11.81 9.49 -5.46
C LEU A 72 -10.79 10.61 -5.20
N GLN A 73 -9.99 10.48 -4.14
CA GLN A 73 -8.97 11.48 -3.76
C GLN A 73 -7.71 11.47 -4.62
N GLY A 74 -7.39 10.36 -5.30
CA GLY A 74 -6.11 10.20 -6.00
C GLY A 74 -5.73 11.40 -6.89
N PRO A 75 -6.57 11.78 -7.88
CA PRO A 75 -6.29 12.93 -8.76
C PRO A 75 -6.22 14.26 -8.00
N LEU A 76 -7.12 14.48 -7.04
CA LEU A 76 -7.19 15.71 -6.26
C LEU A 76 -5.93 15.91 -5.41
N MET A 77 -5.45 14.84 -4.76
CA MET A 77 -4.27 14.88 -3.91
C MET A 77 -2.98 14.91 -4.71
N GLY A 78 -2.94 14.30 -5.91
CA GLY A 78 -1.85 14.49 -6.86
C GLY A 78 -1.70 15.97 -7.23
N TRP A 79 -2.79 16.60 -7.70
CA TRP A 79 -2.79 18.03 -8.03
C TRP A 79 -2.43 18.91 -6.82
N ALA A 80 -2.96 18.59 -5.64
CA ALA A 80 -2.63 19.32 -4.42
C ALA A 80 -1.15 19.16 -4.02
N THR A 81 -0.56 17.99 -4.26
CA THR A 81 0.87 17.73 -4.03
C THR A 81 1.73 18.55 -4.99
N ASP A 82 1.35 18.64 -6.26
CA ASP A 82 2.07 19.44 -7.24
C ASP A 82 1.96 20.95 -6.97
N ARG A 83 0.79 21.39 -6.49
CA ARG A 83 0.53 22.82 -6.21
C ARG A 83 1.11 23.29 -4.87
N PHE A 84 0.86 22.56 -3.79
CA PHE A 84 1.24 22.96 -2.43
C PHE A 84 2.54 22.31 -1.93
N GLY A 85 3.05 21.32 -2.68
CA GLY A 85 4.27 20.60 -2.36
C GLY A 85 4.07 19.46 -1.34
N PRO A 86 5.00 18.48 -1.31
CA PRO A 86 4.88 17.27 -0.48
C PRO A 86 4.90 17.56 1.02
N ARG A 87 5.55 18.64 1.46
CA ARG A 87 5.56 19.06 2.88
C ARG A 87 4.15 19.35 3.39
N VAL A 88 3.38 20.16 2.66
CA VAL A 88 2.05 20.61 3.11
C VAL A 88 1.09 19.43 3.13
N ILE A 89 1.16 18.57 2.12
CA ILE A 89 0.33 17.37 2.02
C ILE A 89 0.65 16.38 3.14
N LEU A 90 1.93 16.21 3.49
CA LEU A 90 2.33 15.37 4.61
C LEU A 90 1.89 15.94 5.98
N MET A 91 2.00 17.27 6.16
CA MET A 91 1.47 17.95 7.35
C MET A 91 -0.04 17.75 7.48
N PHE A 92 -0.78 17.96 6.39
CA PHE A 92 -2.22 17.76 6.35
C PHE A 92 -2.57 16.31 6.71
N GLY A 93 -1.88 15.34 6.10
CA GLY A 93 -2.05 13.92 6.41
C GLY A 93 -1.82 13.58 7.87
N GLY A 94 -0.69 14.00 8.43
CA GLY A 94 -0.34 13.75 9.84
C GLY A 94 -1.28 14.45 10.82
N LEU A 95 -1.73 15.67 10.50
CA LEU A 95 -2.67 16.41 11.34
C LEU A 95 -4.05 15.74 11.35
N THR A 96 -4.58 15.43 10.17
CA THR A 96 -5.91 14.81 10.03
C THR A 96 -5.94 13.39 10.56
N SER A 97 -4.92 12.55 10.28
CA SER A 97 -4.87 11.19 10.83
C SER A 97 -4.61 11.18 12.34
N GLY A 98 -3.75 12.06 12.84
CA GLY A 98 -3.45 12.20 14.27
C GLY A 98 -4.65 12.69 15.07
N LEU A 99 -5.32 13.76 14.60
CA LEU A 99 -6.58 14.22 15.17
C LEU A 99 -7.69 13.18 15.03
N GLY A 100 -7.72 12.44 13.92
CA GLY A 100 -8.67 11.35 13.71
C GLY A 100 -8.56 10.27 14.80
N PHE A 101 -7.34 9.86 15.14
CA PHE A 101 -7.12 8.88 16.21
C PHE A 101 -7.43 9.43 17.61
N ILE A 102 -7.13 10.71 17.87
CA ILE A 102 -7.52 11.37 19.12
C ILE A 102 -9.05 11.46 19.22
N LEU A 103 -9.73 11.89 18.17
CA LEU A 103 -11.20 11.98 18.18
C LEU A 103 -11.84 10.60 18.26
N LEU A 104 -11.21 9.58 17.65
CA LEU A 104 -11.66 8.19 17.76
C LEU A 104 -11.75 7.75 19.23
N SER A 105 -10.83 8.16 20.11
CA SER A 105 -10.88 7.79 21.53
C SER A 105 -12.09 8.37 22.28
N PHE A 106 -12.72 9.41 21.75
CA PHE A 106 -13.93 10.02 22.33
C PHE A 106 -15.21 9.53 21.66
N THR A 107 -15.14 8.51 20.82
CA THR A 107 -16.30 8.05 20.06
C THR A 107 -17.33 7.38 20.96
N GLN A 108 -18.60 7.79 20.83
CA GLN A 108 -19.70 7.31 21.69
C GLN A 108 -20.80 6.59 20.88
N ASN A 109 -20.86 6.79 19.56
CA ASN A 109 -21.89 6.22 18.71
C ASN A 109 -21.34 5.89 17.31
N TYR A 110 -22.10 5.11 16.56
CA TYR A 110 -21.71 4.64 15.22
C TYR A 110 -21.55 5.78 14.21
N LEU A 111 -22.44 6.78 14.22
CA LEU A 111 -22.38 7.87 13.27
C LEU A 111 -21.09 8.68 13.43
N PHE A 112 -20.72 8.99 14.66
CA PHE A 112 -19.48 9.70 14.97
C PHE A 112 -18.26 8.85 14.64
N PHE A 113 -18.31 7.53 14.87
CA PHE A 113 -17.29 6.59 14.40
C PHE A 113 -17.07 6.70 12.88
N VAL A 114 -18.14 6.60 12.09
CA VAL A 114 -18.06 6.67 10.61
C VAL A 114 -17.51 8.01 10.14
N ILE A 115 -17.99 9.13 10.71
CA ILE A 115 -17.52 10.47 10.37
C ILE A 115 -16.02 10.61 10.64
N ILE A 116 -15.53 10.15 11.79
CA ILE A 116 -14.11 10.22 12.14
C ILE A 116 -13.28 9.26 11.28
N PHE A 117 -13.76 8.03 11.11
CA PHE A 117 -13.03 6.99 10.39
C PHE A 117 -12.88 7.33 8.90
N VAL A 118 -13.96 7.76 8.25
CA VAL A 118 -13.95 8.13 6.84
C VAL A 118 -13.35 9.53 6.67
N GLY A 119 -13.85 10.53 7.40
CA GLY A 119 -13.51 11.93 7.15
C GLY A 119 -12.14 12.39 7.69
N LEU A 120 -11.57 11.73 8.69
CA LEU A 120 -10.27 12.11 9.25
C LEU A 120 -9.21 11.02 9.07
N LEU A 121 -9.48 9.81 9.56
CA LEU A 121 -8.48 8.72 9.53
C LEU A 121 -8.17 8.30 8.08
N SER A 122 -9.19 7.92 7.32
CA SER A 122 -9.03 7.46 5.94
C SER A 122 -8.47 8.59 5.06
N LEU A 123 -9.05 9.78 5.13
CA LEU A 123 -8.54 10.99 4.47
C LEU A 123 -7.05 11.21 4.75
N GLY A 124 -6.65 11.28 6.02
CA GLY A 124 -5.28 11.62 6.39
C GLY A 124 -4.25 10.59 5.94
N PHE A 125 -4.50 9.31 6.18
CA PHE A 125 -3.57 8.24 5.81
C PHE A 125 -3.46 8.00 4.31
N ARG A 126 -4.55 8.22 3.56
CA ARG A 126 -4.58 8.01 2.12
C ARG A 126 -4.10 9.24 1.35
N ALA A 127 -4.54 10.44 1.73
CA ALA A 127 -4.13 11.68 1.08
C ALA A 127 -2.67 12.04 1.35
N GLY A 128 -2.22 11.98 2.61
CA GLY A 128 -0.98 12.65 2.99
C GLY A 128 0.31 11.86 2.81
N TYR A 129 0.30 10.55 3.07
CA TYR A 129 1.53 9.79 3.29
C TYR A 129 2.19 9.39 1.96
N ASN A 130 1.58 8.45 1.23
CA ASN A 130 2.20 7.87 0.03
C ASN A 130 2.26 8.88 -1.14
N ASN A 131 1.27 9.78 -1.24
CA ASN A 131 1.26 10.82 -2.27
C ASN A 131 2.35 11.87 -2.07
N ALA A 132 2.81 12.11 -0.84
CA ALA A 132 3.90 13.06 -0.58
C ALA A 132 5.29 12.40 -0.69
N THR A 133 5.45 11.17 -0.19
CA THR A 133 6.76 10.53 -0.07
C THR A 133 7.28 9.98 -1.39
N MET A 134 6.42 9.38 -2.22
CA MET A 134 6.85 8.77 -3.50
C MET A 134 7.38 9.79 -4.51
N PRO A 135 6.71 10.94 -4.77
CA PRO A 135 7.23 11.97 -5.67
C PRO A 135 8.54 12.59 -5.15
N ALA A 136 8.66 12.82 -3.83
CA ALA A 136 9.87 13.35 -3.24
C ALA A 136 11.07 12.40 -3.49
N ILE A 137 10.92 11.09 -3.29
CA ILE A 137 12.01 10.14 -3.58
C ILE A 137 12.38 10.16 -5.07
N ASN A 138 11.40 10.30 -5.96
CA ASN A 138 11.64 10.38 -7.40
C ASN A 138 12.41 11.63 -7.82
N GLN A 139 12.18 12.76 -7.14
CA GLN A 139 12.87 14.02 -7.44
C GLN A 139 14.31 14.03 -6.90
N TRP A 140 14.56 13.35 -5.78
CA TRP A 140 15.87 13.38 -5.10
C TRP A 140 16.88 12.36 -5.64
N PHE A 141 16.43 11.29 -6.29
CA PHE A 141 17.29 10.22 -6.80
C PHE A 141 17.01 9.89 -8.27
N ARG A 142 18.04 9.84 -9.11
CA ARG A 142 17.98 9.28 -10.47
C ARG A 142 18.69 7.94 -10.53
N ARG A 143 19.99 7.89 -10.17
CA ARG A 143 20.85 6.70 -10.23
C ARG A 143 20.53 5.70 -9.12
N HIS A 144 20.25 6.17 -7.90
CA HIS A 144 20.00 5.30 -6.74
C HIS A 144 18.51 5.17 -6.38
N ARG A 145 17.60 5.53 -7.31
CA ARG A 145 16.16 5.58 -7.08
C ARG A 145 15.58 4.25 -6.59
N GLY A 146 15.99 3.13 -7.17
CA GLY A 146 15.52 1.81 -6.77
C GLY A 146 15.88 1.46 -5.33
N LEU A 147 17.11 1.80 -4.90
CA LEU A 147 17.55 1.59 -3.53
C LEU A 147 16.80 2.50 -2.55
N ALA A 148 16.60 3.77 -2.90
CA ALA A 148 15.84 4.72 -2.09
C ALA A 148 14.36 4.29 -1.92
N MET A 149 13.72 3.82 -3.00
CA MET A 149 12.38 3.23 -2.96
C MET A 149 12.34 1.95 -2.11
N GLY A 150 13.37 1.11 -2.21
CA GLY A 150 13.50 -0.09 -1.39
C GLY A 150 13.54 0.23 0.11
N ILE A 151 14.37 1.20 0.52
CA ILE A 151 14.45 1.67 1.92
C ILE A 151 13.10 2.23 2.39
N ALA A 152 12.43 3.06 1.58
CA ALA A 152 11.10 3.55 1.92
C ALA A 152 10.08 2.40 2.07
N GLY A 153 10.15 1.41 1.17
CA GLY A 153 9.33 0.20 1.21
C GLY A 153 9.55 -0.64 2.47
N MET A 154 10.78 -0.71 3.00
CA MET A 154 11.06 -1.40 4.27
C MET A 154 10.26 -0.83 5.43
N GLY A 155 9.91 0.47 5.37
CA GLY A 155 9.02 1.11 6.32
C GLY A 155 7.72 0.34 6.52
N THR A 156 7.07 -0.08 5.43
CA THR A 156 5.82 -0.85 5.46
C THR A 156 5.97 -2.16 6.25
N ALA A 157 7.07 -2.87 6.04
CA ALA A 157 7.34 -4.14 6.71
C ALA A 157 7.66 -3.94 8.20
N ILE A 158 8.46 -2.93 8.55
CA ILE A 158 8.76 -2.58 9.95
C ILE A 158 7.49 -2.18 10.68
N GLY A 159 6.64 -1.36 10.05
CA GLY A 159 5.37 -0.93 10.61
C GLY A 159 4.47 -2.11 10.96
N GLY A 160 4.31 -3.05 10.02
CA GLY A 160 3.54 -4.26 10.26
C GLY A 160 4.15 -5.22 11.29
N THR A 161 5.47 -5.33 11.35
CA THR A 161 6.17 -6.31 12.19
C THR A 161 6.28 -5.85 13.63
N VAL A 162 6.56 -4.56 13.84
CA VAL A 162 6.87 -4.00 15.16
C VAL A 162 5.74 -3.12 15.67
N ILE A 163 5.31 -2.13 14.88
CA ILE A 163 4.35 -1.12 15.34
C ILE A 163 2.95 -1.73 15.49
N ALA A 164 2.49 -2.56 14.56
CA ALA A 164 1.14 -3.14 14.63
C ALA A 164 0.93 -4.04 15.88
N PRO A 165 1.82 -4.99 16.21
CA PRO A 165 1.71 -5.72 17.48
C PRO A 165 1.84 -4.83 18.70
N LEU A 166 2.74 -3.83 18.69
CA LEU A 166 2.89 -2.88 19.79
C LEU A 166 1.57 -2.12 20.05
N MET A 167 0.90 -1.66 18.99
CA MET A 167 -0.41 -1.03 19.12
C MET A 167 -1.47 -2.01 19.61
N GLY A 168 -1.47 -3.26 19.13
CA GLY A 168 -2.39 -4.27 19.63
C GLY A 168 -2.19 -4.58 21.12
N PHE A 169 -0.94 -4.73 21.58
CA PHE A 169 -0.66 -4.91 23.01
C PHE A 169 -1.03 -3.68 23.85
N LEU A 170 -0.91 -2.47 23.30
CA LEU A 170 -1.38 -1.26 23.94
C LEU A 170 -2.92 -1.25 24.07
N VAL A 171 -3.64 -1.70 23.04
CA VAL A 171 -5.11 -1.87 23.08
C VAL A 171 -5.51 -2.89 24.15
N LEU A 172 -4.78 -4.00 24.26
CA LEU A 172 -5.08 -5.05 25.24
C LEU A 172 -4.76 -4.64 26.69
N GLY A 173 -3.68 -3.89 26.90
CA GLY A 173 -3.25 -3.49 28.25
C GLY A 173 -3.95 -2.25 28.79
N ALA A 174 -4.16 -1.22 27.96
CA ALA A 174 -4.71 0.07 28.38
C ALA A 174 -6.14 0.31 27.89
N GLY A 175 -6.69 -0.57 27.05
CA GLY A 175 -7.96 -0.38 26.36
C GLY A 175 -7.82 0.39 25.04
N TRP A 176 -8.82 0.28 24.17
CA TRP A 176 -8.77 0.85 22.83
C TRP A 176 -8.86 2.38 22.80
N ARG A 177 -9.54 3.02 23.78
CA ARG A 177 -9.61 4.50 23.84
C ARG A 177 -8.25 5.12 24.17
N PRO A 178 -7.54 4.74 25.26
CA PRO A 178 -6.20 5.29 25.49
C PRO A 178 -5.21 4.92 24.38
N ALA A 179 -5.31 3.71 23.81
CA ALA A 179 -4.48 3.31 22.69
C ALA A 179 -4.68 4.18 21.45
N ALA A 180 -5.94 4.52 21.11
CA ALA A 180 -6.26 5.43 20.00
C ALA A 180 -5.73 6.85 20.28
N PHE A 181 -5.92 7.36 21.50
CA PHE A 181 -5.40 8.67 21.90
C PHE A 181 -3.87 8.75 21.80
N ILE A 182 -3.17 7.75 22.34
CA ILE A 182 -1.70 7.65 22.28
C ILE A 182 -1.23 7.51 20.83
N SER A 183 -1.91 6.70 20.01
CA SER A 183 -1.61 6.56 18.58
C SER A 183 -1.68 7.90 17.86
N GLY A 184 -2.73 8.69 18.13
CA GLY A 184 -2.88 10.02 17.56
C GLY A 184 -1.78 10.99 18.00
N ILE A 185 -1.40 10.98 19.28
CA ILE A 185 -0.27 11.79 19.78
C ILE A 185 1.05 11.39 19.10
N ILE A 186 1.34 10.08 18.99
CA ILE A 186 2.55 9.59 18.33
C ILE A 186 2.57 10.03 16.87
N ILE A 187 1.44 9.93 16.16
CA ILE A 187 1.32 10.39 14.78
C ILE A 187 1.62 11.88 14.66
N LEU A 188 1.01 12.73 15.50
CA LEU A 188 1.28 14.17 15.48
C LEU A 188 2.74 14.47 15.82
N ALA A 189 3.27 13.85 16.87
CA ALA A 189 4.62 14.07 17.37
C ALA A 189 5.72 13.59 16.40
N VAL A 190 5.45 12.59 15.56
CA VAL A 190 6.42 12.06 14.61
C VAL A 190 6.23 12.68 13.23
N VAL A 191 5.02 12.67 12.68
CA VAL A 191 4.76 13.07 11.29
C VAL A 191 4.89 14.59 11.11
N ILE A 192 4.46 15.40 12.07
CA ILE A 192 4.56 16.86 11.95
C ILE A 192 6.03 17.31 11.91
N PRO A 193 6.92 16.94 12.87
CA PRO A 193 8.33 17.29 12.76
C PRO A 193 9.00 16.74 11.50
N MET A 194 8.68 15.50 11.10
CA MET A 194 9.22 14.89 9.88
C MET A 194 8.78 15.63 8.61
N SER A 195 7.57 16.18 8.57
CA SER A 195 7.10 16.98 7.43
C SER A 195 7.93 18.25 7.22
N PHE A 196 8.42 18.88 8.30
CA PHE A 196 9.33 20.02 8.18
C PHE A 196 10.72 19.62 7.64
N LEU A 197 11.10 18.36 7.74
CA LEU A 197 12.35 17.86 7.16
C LEU A 197 12.17 17.44 5.69
N ILE A 198 10.94 17.14 5.23
CA ILE A 198 10.68 16.89 3.82
C ILE A 198 10.78 18.20 3.01
N ARG A 199 11.48 18.10 1.88
CA ARG A 199 11.62 19.16 0.87
C ARG A 199 11.26 18.62 -0.50
N ARG A 200 10.71 19.49 -1.34
CA ARG A 200 10.22 19.17 -2.69
C ARG A 200 11.37 18.73 -3.57
N ASP A 201 12.23 19.67 -3.96
CA ASP A 201 13.29 19.39 -4.94
C ASP A 201 14.69 19.56 -4.31
N PRO A 202 15.69 18.77 -4.74
CA PRO A 202 17.08 18.97 -4.36
C PRO A 202 17.60 20.35 -4.75
N GLU A 203 17.03 20.94 -5.82
CA GLU A 203 17.38 22.27 -6.32
C GLU A 203 17.08 23.38 -5.30
N SER A 204 16.10 23.18 -4.42
CA SER A 204 15.81 24.09 -3.30
C SER A 204 16.93 24.17 -2.25
N MET A 205 17.90 23.24 -2.32
CA MET A 205 19.10 23.18 -1.49
C MET A 205 20.37 23.47 -2.30
N GLY A 206 20.24 23.89 -3.58
CA GLY A 206 21.37 24.06 -4.49
C GLY A 206 22.03 22.74 -4.91
N LEU A 207 21.31 21.61 -4.80
CA LEU A 207 21.78 20.27 -5.16
C LEU A 207 21.04 19.78 -6.40
N ARG A 208 21.65 18.91 -7.20
CA ARG A 208 20.95 18.08 -8.20
C ARG A 208 20.54 16.73 -7.61
N PRO A 209 19.65 15.97 -8.30
CA PRO A 209 19.39 14.58 -7.95
C PRO A 209 20.70 13.80 -7.77
N ASP A 210 20.75 12.90 -6.79
CA ASP A 210 21.94 12.14 -6.38
C ASP A 210 23.12 12.96 -5.80
N GLY A 211 22.97 14.27 -5.61
CA GLY A 211 23.96 15.10 -4.90
C GLY A 211 25.02 15.74 -5.77
N GLU A 212 24.81 15.79 -7.09
CA GLU A 212 25.71 16.50 -8.00
C GLU A 212 25.60 18.03 -7.78
N PRO A 213 26.73 18.76 -7.72
CA PRO A 213 26.70 20.22 -7.67
C PRO A 213 26.25 20.80 -9.02
N ILE A 214 25.66 21.99 -9.00
CA ILE A 214 25.29 22.72 -10.23
C ILE A 214 26.61 23.17 -10.91
N PRO A 215 26.85 22.86 -12.19
CA PRO A 215 28.00 23.38 -12.93
C PRO A 215 27.98 24.92 -12.92
N GLU A 216 29.13 25.56 -12.68
CA GLU A 216 29.25 27.03 -12.59
C GLU A 216 28.72 27.79 -13.82
N ASN A 217 28.56 27.08 -14.95
CA ASN A 217 28.12 27.63 -16.24
C ASN A 217 26.60 27.56 -16.49
N GLU A 218 25.79 26.98 -15.58
CA GLU A 218 24.35 26.86 -15.78
C GLU A 218 23.56 27.80 -14.85
N ILE A 219 22.87 28.77 -15.46
CA ILE A 219 21.97 29.71 -14.78
C ILE A 219 20.66 28.99 -14.49
N ASN A 220 20.13 29.16 -13.27
CA ASN A 220 18.84 28.62 -12.84
C ASN A 220 17.69 29.25 -13.67
N ILE A 221 17.17 28.51 -14.66
CA ILE A 221 16.11 28.95 -15.58
C ILE A 221 14.76 29.18 -14.85
N GLY A 222 14.64 28.74 -13.58
CA GLY A 222 13.44 28.97 -12.77
C GLY A 222 13.13 30.45 -12.49
N SER A 223 14.10 31.36 -12.61
CA SER A 223 13.90 32.80 -12.43
C SER A 223 13.70 33.59 -13.74
N SER A 224 13.80 32.94 -14.91
CA SER A 224 13.74 33.62 -16.22
C SER A 224 12.54 33.23 -17.07
N THR A 225 11.44 32.74 -16.47
CA THR A 225 10.22 32.38 -17.21
C THR A 225 9.24 33.56 -17.35
N SER A 226 9.73 34.70 -17.82
CA SER A 226 8.90 35.71 -18.44
C SER A 226 9.75 36.46 -19.44
N LEU A 227 9.77 35.98 -20.69
CA LEU A 227 9.88 36.73 -21.94
C LEU A 227 10.24 35.77 -23.09
N THR A 228 9.44 35.83 -24.16
CA THR A 228 9.58 35.17 -25.48
C THR A 228 9.26 33.66 -25.48
N GLY A 229 8.36 33.13 -26.32
CA GLY A 229 7.80 33.60 -27.59
C GLY A 229 8.02 32.49 -28.62
N ASP A 230 6.94 31.80 -28.98
CA ASP A 230 6.75 30.88 -30.13
C ASP A 230 7.88 29.92 -30.53
N CYS A 231 7.75 28.66 -30.08
CA CYS A 231 8.24 27.49 -30.80
C CYS A 231 7.03 26.60 -31.12
N PRO A 232 6.83 26.14 -32.37
CA PRO A 232 5.73 25.27 -32.70
C PRO A 232 5.84 23.95 -31.94
N GLU A 233 4.75 23.60 -31.25
CA GLU A 233 4.48 22.30 -30.66
C GLU A 233 4.62 21.20 -31.72
N MET A 234 5.67 20.40 -31.58
CA MET A 234 5.59 19.00 -31.99
C MET A 234 6.28 18.20 -30.90
N GLU A 235 5.50 17.85 -29.88
CA GLU A 235 5.84 16.94 -28.81
C GLU A 235 6.42 15.63 -29.37
N ARG A 236 7.74 15.55 -29.47
CA ARG A 236 8.43 14.26 -29.41
C ARG A 236 8.45 13.83 -27.95
N HIS A 237 7.31 13.32 -27.48
CA HIS A 237 7.29 12.39 -26.35
C HIS A 237 8.40 11.37 -26.59
N GLY A 238 9.38 11.35 -25.68
CA GLY A 238 10.69 10.74 -25.84
C GLY A 238 10.66 9.45 -26.66
N ALA A 239 11.36 9.49 -27.80
CA ALA A 239 11.80 8.28 -28.46
C ALA A 239 12.79 7.58 -27.51
N ALA A 240 12.24 6.84 -26.55
CA ALA A 240 12.98 5.82 -25.85
C ALA A 240 13.62 4.96 -26.93
N ILE A 241 14.94 4.84 -26.89
CA ILE A 241 15.67 3.91 -27.73
C ILE A 241 15.09 2.54 -27.42
N LEU A 242 14.18 2.07 -28.28
CA LEU A 242 13.52 0.78 -28.14
C LEU A 242 14.59 -0.27 -28.42
N HIS A 243 15.01 -1.01 -27.40
CA HIS A 243 15.80 -2.21 -27.62
C HIS A 243 14.95 -3.17 -28.47
N ALA A 244 15.52 -3.66 -29.57
CA ALA A 244 14.88 -4.60 -30.47
C ALA A 244 14.44 -5.85 -29.68
N GLY A 245 13.15 -5.91 -29.31
CA GLY A 245 12.60 -7.00 -28.50
C GLY A 245 11.62 -6.56 -27.41
N GLU A 246 11.67 -5.30 -26.94
CA GLU A 246 10.76 -4.83 -25.89
C GLU A 246 9.35 -4.56 -26.45
N PRO A 247 8.28 -5.05 -25.79
CA PRO A 247 6.92 -4.69 -26.16
C PRO A 247 6.67 -3.19 -25.90
N ASP A 248 6.16 -2.45 -26.90
CA ASP A 248 5.80 -1.03 -26.76
C ASP A 248 4.31 -0.81 -27.06
N PHE A 249 3.47 -1.06 -26.05
CA PHE A 249 2.05 -0.79 -26.14
C PHE A 249 1.74 0.64 -25.69
N THR A 250 0.90 1.34 -26.44
CA THR A 250 0.21 2.51 -25.92
C THR A 250 -0.91 2.07 -24.96
N ALA A 251 -1.30 2.94 -24.01
CA ALA A 251 -2.35 2.58 -23.04
C ALA A 251 -3.67 2.16 -23.71
N PRO A 252 -4.17 2.85 -24.76
CA PRO A 252 -5.39 2.42 -25.45
C PRO A 252 -5.24 1.09 -26.20
N GLU A 253 -4.07 0.79 -26.76
CA GLU A 253 -3.81 -0.51 -27.42
C GLU A 253 -3.82 -1.65 -26.40
N ALA A 254 -3.14 -1.48 -25.27
CA ALA A 254 -3.09 -2.46 -24.21
C ALA A 254 -4.49 -2.73 -23.61
N MET A 255 -5.28 -1.68 -23.35
CA MET A 255 -6.64 -1.80 -22.80
C MET A 255 -7.64 -2.49 -23.75
N LYS A 256 -7.36 -2.54 -25.05
CA LYS A 256 -8.17 -3.30 -26.01
C LYS A 256 -7.86 -4.80 -26.01
N THR A 257 -6.76 -5.21 -25.38
CA THR A 257 -6.38 -6.62 -25.34
C THR A 257 -7.14 -7.39 -24.24
N PRO A 258 -7.54 -8.64 -24.51
CA PRO A 258 -8.11 -9.51 -23.47
C PRO A 258 -7.08 -9.84 -22.38
N THR A 259 -5.78 -9.86 -22.72
CA THR A 259 -4.68 -10.03 -21.77
C THR A 259 -4.75 -9.04 -20.61
N PHE A 260 -5.01 -7.76 -20.90
CA PHE A 260 -5.09 -6.72 -19.88
C PHE A 260 -6.24 -6.99 -18.90
N TRP A 261 -7.43 -7.28 -19.40
CA TRP A 261 -8.61 -7.48 -18.54
C TRP A 261 -8.57 -8.79 -17.75
N ILE A 262 -8.03 -9.87 -18.32
CA ILE A 262 -7.80 -11.12 -17.56
C ILE A 262 -6.77 -10.89 -16.45
N PHE A 263 -5.72 -10.11 -16.73
CA PHE A 263 -4.73 -9.73 -15.72
C PHE A 263 -5.34 -8.86 -14.62
N VAL A 264 -6.12 -7.82 -14.98
CA VAL A 264 -6.88 -6.99 -14.03
C VAL A 264 -7.78 -7.87 -13.16
N LEU A 265 -8.50 -8.82 -13.75
CA LEU A 265 -9.37 -9.73 -13.00
C LEU A 265 -8.58 -10.61 -12.02
N ALA A 266 -7.43 -11.17 -12.44
CA ALA A 266 -6.58 -11.98 -11.59
C ALA A 266 -6.04 -11.20 -10.38
N VAL A 267 -5.55 -9.98 -10.62
CA VAL A 267 -5.02 -9.11 -9.55
C VAL A 267 -6.15 -8.58 -8.65
N GLY A 268 -7.29 -8.23 -9.22
CA GLY A 268 -8.48 -7.78 -8.48
C GLY A 268 -9.01 -8.87 -7.55
N MET A 269 -9.12 -10.12 -8.02
CA MET A 269 -9.50 -11.27 -7.18
C MET A 269 -8.50 -11.50 -6.04
N ARG A 270 -7.20 -11.39 -6.33
CA ARG A 270 -6.18 -11.47 -5.28
C ARG A 270 -6.36 -10.37 -4.23
N ASN A 271 -6.51 -9.12 -4.67
CA ASN A 271 -6.66 -7.96 -3.79
C ASN A 271 -7.95 -8.02 -2.96
N THR A 272 -8.99 -8.67 -3.49
CA THR A 272 -10.26 -8.94 -2.79
C THR A 272 -10.01 -9.72 -1.50
N VAL A 273 -9.36 -10.89 -1.61
CA VAL A 273 -9.06 -11.72 -0.44
C VAL A 273 -8.10 -11.01 0.53
N HIS A 274 -7.06 -10.36 0.01
CA HIS A 274 -6.12 -9.60 0.83
C HIS A 274 -6.82 -8.51 1.67
N SER A 275 -7.74 -7.77 1.06
CA SER A 275 -8.50 -6.69 1.72
C SER A 275 -9.34 -7.21 2.90
N GLY A 276 -10.15 -8.25 2.68
CA GLY A 276 -10.99 -8.86 3.71
C GLY A 276 -10.20 -9.42 4.89
N ILE A 277 -9.20 -10.26 4.58
CA ILE A 277 -8.41 -10.95 5.61
C ILE A 277 -7.51 -9.99 6.38
N THR A 278 -6.90 -9.00 5.72
CA THR A 278 -5.99 -8.07 6.41
C THR A 278 -6.74 -7.18 7.39
N PHE A 279 -7.92 -6.67 7.00
CA PHE A 279 -8.71 -5.83 7.88
C PHE A 279 -9.31 -6.63 9.04
N LEU A 280 -9.86 -7.82 8.77
CA LEU A 280 -10.50 -8.67 9.79
C LEU A 280 -9.56 -9.71 10.41
N MET A 281 -8.24 -9.51 10.30
CA MET A 281 -7.23 -10.48 10.74
C MET A 281 -7.42 -10.92 12.19
N VAL A 282 -7.50 -9.96 13.13
CA VAL A 282 -7.66 -10.28 14.56
C VAL A 282 -8.99 -10.98 14.84
N PRO A 283 -10.16 -10.47 14.41
CA PRO A 283 -11.44 -11.18 14.54
C PRO A 283 -11.42 -12.62 13.99
N VAL A 284 -10.86 -12.84 12.81
CA VAL A 284 -10.79 -14.17 12.18
C VAL A 284 -9.94 -15.13 13.00
N VAL A 285 -8.77 -14.69 13.46
CA VAL A 285 -7.87 -15.53 14.27
C VAL A 285 -8.46 -15.79 15.65
N VAL A 286 -9.09 -14.79 16.29
CA VAL A 286 -9.75 -14.95 17.59
C VAL A 286 -10.89 -15.95 17.49
N TRP A 287 -11.79 -15.80 16.51
CA TRP A 287 -12.87 -16.75 16.26
C TRP A 287 -12.35 -18.18 16.11
N PHE A 288 -11.29 -18.37 15.32
CA PHE A 288 -10.72 -19.68 15.13
C PHE A 288 -10.15 -20.27 16.42
N LEU A 289 -9.41 -19.47 17.20
CA LEU A 289 -8.81 -19.90 18.47
C LEU A 289 -9.86 -20.23 19.54
N MET A 290 -11.01 -19.55 19.52
CA MET A 290 -12.15 -19.85 20.39
C MET A 290 -12.76 -21.22 20.09
N GLY A 291 -12.58 -21.77 18.88
CA GLY A 291 -13.03 -23.13 18.52
C GLY A 291 -12.44 -24.25 19.39
N SER A 292 -11.29 -24.03 20.03
CA SER A 292 -10.72 -24.97 21.00
C SER A 292 -11.22 -24.76 22.44
N GLY A 293 -12.26 -23.95 22.65
CA GLY A 293 -12.79 -23.60 23.97
C GLY A 293 -12.02 -22.48 24.71
N ARG A 294 -11.16 -21.71 24.02
CA ARG A 294 -10.49 -20.54 24.59
C ARG A 294 -11.47 -19.37 24.77
N SER A 295 -11.30 -18.58 25.82
CA SER A 295 -12.01 -17.30 25.96
C SER A 295 -11.45 -16.26 25.00
N GLU A 296 -12.27 -15.27 24.64
CA GLU A 296 -11.89 -14.14 23.79
C GLU A 296 -10.63 -13.43 24.33
N ASP A 297 -10.59 -13.16 25.64
CA ASP A 297 -9.47 -12.48 26.31
C ASP A 297 -8.14 -13.24 26.18
N SER A 298 -8.18 -14.57 26.17
CA SER A 298 -6.97 -15.40 26.01
C SER A 298 -6.52 -15.52 24.55
N ALA A 299 -7.45 -15.38 23.59
CA ALA A 299 -7.20 -15.52 22.17
C ALA A 299 -6.68 -14.22 21.53
N GLN A 300 -7.12 -13.05 22.01
CA GLN A 300 -6.74 -11.75 21.44
C GLN A 300 -5.22 -11.47 21.46
N PRO A 301 -4.47 -11.68 22.58
CA PRO A 301 -3.02 -11.47 22.59
C PRO A 301 -2.27 -12.34 21.58
N ILE A 302 -2.74 -13.58 21.40
CA ILE A 302 -2.18 -14.52 20.42
C ILE A 302 -2.42 -13.98 19.01
N ALA A 303 -3.65 -13.56 18.69
CA ALA A 303 -4.01 -13.00 17.39
C ALA A 303 -3.19 -11.74 17.05
N VAL A 304 -3.00 -10.83 18.02
CA VAL A 304 -2.17 -9.62 17.86
C VAL A 304 -0.71 -9.96 17.54
N ALA A 305 -0.13 -10.93 18.25
CA ALA A 305 1.25 -11.36 17.98
C ALA A 305 1.42 -11.90 16.55
N PHE A 306 0.40 -12.58 16.03
CA PHE A 306 0.41 -13.14 14.68
C PHE A 306 0.39 -12.09 13.55
N ILE A 307 -0.08 -10.85 13.79
CA ILE A 307 0.08 -9.73 12.83
C ILE A 307 1.57 -9.45 12.58
N GLY A 308 2.37 -9.51 13.66
CA GLY A 308 3.82 -9.32 13.60
C GLY A 308 4.50 -10.44 12.83
N VAL A 309 4.15 -11.68 13.16
CA VAL A 309 4.67 -12.89 12.47
C VAL A 309 4.34 -12.86 10.98
N MET A 310 3.12 -12.44 10.61
CA MET A 310 2.71 -12.29 9.21
C MET A 310 3.58 -11.27 8.48
N SER A 311 3.77 -10.10 9.09
CA SER A 311 4.53 -9.01 8.49
C SER A 311 6.01 -9.33 8.37
N PHE A 312 6.57 -10.05 9.36
CA PHE A 312 7.93 -10.54 9.32
C PHE A 312 8.12 -11.61 8.24
N SER A 313 7.17 -12.54 8.11
CA SER A 313 7.18 -13.55 7.04
C SER A 313 7.14 -12.89 5.66
N LEU A 314 6.32 -11.85 5.49
CA LEU A 314 6.25 -11.07 4.26
C LEU A 314 7.59 -10.37 3.94
N LEU A 315 8.24 -9.78 4.95
CA LEU A 315 9.55 -9.14 4.80
C LEU A 315 10.61 -10.11 4.26
N LEU A 316 10.61 -11.36 4.74
CA LEU A 316 11.55 -12.39 4.30
C LEU A 316 11.19 -12.98 2.93
N MET A 317 9.90 -13.18 2.65
CA MET A 317 9.46 -13.86 1.44
C MET A 317 9.53 -12.98 0.18
N ILE A 318 9.36 -11.65 0.30
CA ILE A 318 9.39 -10.74 -0.87
C ILE A 318 10.70 -10.87 -1.68
N PRO A 319 11.91 -10.79 -1.08
CA PRO A 319 13.16 -10.97 -1.84
C PRO A 319 13.29 -12.36 -2.45
N ILE A 320 12.90 -13.41 -1.72
CA ILE A 320 13.01 -14.81 -2.17
C ILE A 320 12.13 -15.04 -3.41
N ILE A 321 10.89 -14.56 -3.36
CA ILE A 321 9.93 -14.73 -4.45
C ILE A 321 10.25 -13.81 -5.63
N GLY A 322 10.81 -12.62 -5.38
CA GLY A 322 11.37 -11.77 -6.42
C GLY A 322 12.46 -12.50 -7.22
N TRP A 323 13.46 -13.06 -6.52
CA TRP A 323 14.54 -13.84 -7.14
C TRP A 323 14.03 -15.07 -7.89
N LEU A 324 13.02 -15.77 -7.34
CA LEU A 324 12.42 -16.91 -8.02
C LEU A 324 11.62 -16.48 -9.25
N GLY A 325 10.99 -15.31 -9.23
CA GLY A 325 10.26 -14.71 -10.34
C GLY A 325 11.13 -14.28 -11.52
N ASP A 326 12.43 -14.07 -11.28
CA ASP A 326 13.41 -13.80 -12.35
C ASP A 326 13.85 -15.09 -13.07
N ARG A 327 13.75 -16.24 -12.39
CA ARG A 327 14.19 -17.56 -12.92
C ARG A 327 13.04 -18.42 -13.44
N TRP A 328 11.83 -18.18 -12.96
CA TRP A 328 10.65 -18.97 -13.25
C TRP A 328 9.58 -18.12 -13.93
N SER A 329 8.60 -18.79 -14.54
CA SER A 329 7.46 -18.07 -15.13
C SER A 329 6.71 -17.32 -14.04
N LYS A 330 6.73 -15.98 -14.10
CA LYS A 330 6.03 -15.09 -13.15
C LYS A 330 4.54 -15.47 -13.02
N LYS A 331 3.88 -15.86 -14.11
CA LYS A 331 2.49 -16.36 -14.12
C LYS A 331 2.31 -17.62 -13.27
N LYS A 332 3.15 -18.64 -13.49
CA LYS A 332 3.09 -19.89 -12.72
C LYS A 332 3.39 -19.64 -11.25
N LEU A 333 4.38 -18.81 -10.97
CA LEU A 333 4.75 -18.46 -9.61
C LEU A 333 3.62 -17.70 -8.88
N SER A 334 3.00 -16.70 -9.53
CA SER A 334 1.82 -16.02 -8.99
C SER A 334 0.66 -16.98 -8.74
N SER A 335 0.42 -17.93 -9.64
CA SER A 335 -0.59 -18.98 -9.43
C SER A 335 -0.29 -19.85 -8.21
N VAL A 336 0.97 -20.25 -7.99
CA VAL A 336 1.38 -21.03 -6.81
C VAL A 336 1.17 -20.23 -5.52
N CYS A 337 1.48 -18.93 -5.53
CA CYS A 337 1.18 -18.03 -4.41
C CYS A 337 -0.32 -17.98 -4.10
N MET A 338 -1.19 -17.93 -5.11
CA MET A 338 -2.65 -17.91 -4.91
C MET A 338 -3.17 -19.24 -4.35
N ILE A 339 -2.63 -20.38 -4.81
CA ILE A 339 -2.95 -21.69 -4.23
C ILE A 339 -2.51 -21.75 -2.77
N GLY A 340 -1.33 -21.23 -2.44
CA GLY A 340 -0.86 -21.11 -1.06
C GLY A 340 -1.82 -20.30 -0.18
N GLY A 341 -2.35 -19.19 -0.70
CA GLY A 341 -3.39 -18.42 -0.03
C GLY A 341 -4.73 -19.16 0.10
N ALA A 342 -5.14 -19.93 -0.90
CA ALA A 342 -6.37 -20.74 -0.80
C ALA A 342 -6.22 -21.80 0.32
N LEU A 343 -5.05 -22.45 0.38
CA LEU A 343 -4.70 -23.40 1.42
C LEU A 343 -4.66 -22.76 2.81
N SER A 344 -4.16 -21.53 2.95
CA SER A 344 -4.14 -20.83 4.25
C SER A 344 -5.55 -20.70 4.82
N MET A 345 -6.54 -20.37 4.00
CA MET A 345 -7.93 -20.19 4.43
C MET A 345 -8.57 -21.55 4.76
N LEU A 346 -8.31 -22.58 3.97
CA LEU A 346 -8.79 -23.95 4.22
C LEU A 346 -8.31 -24.51 5.56
N VAL A 347 -7.09 -24.17 5.99
CA VAL A 347 -6.53 -24.60 7.28
C VAL A 347 -7.39 -24.13 8.47
N LEU A 348 -8.06 -22.98 8.36
CA LEU A 348 -8.92 -22.43 9.42
C LEU A 348 -10.37 -22.95 9.38
N VAL A 349 -10.84 -23.55 8.28
CA VAL A 349 -12.26 -23.94 8.09
C VAL A 349 -12.73 -25.03 9.07
N ASN A 350 -11.80 -25.84 9.59
CA ASN A 350 -12.11 -26.95 10.50
C ASN A 350 -12.54 -26.50 11.91
N GLY A 351 -12.24 -25.25 12.31
CA GLY A 351 -12.57 -24.71 13.64
C GLY A 351 -11.87 -25.39 14.81
N SER A 352 -10.74 -26.08 14.61
CA SER A 352 -10.07 -26.85 15.67
C SER A 352 -9.36 -25.99 16.73
N GLY A 353 -9.10 -24.71 16.43
CA GLY A 353 -8.43 -23.76 17.33
C GLY A 353 -6.97 -24.09 17.66
N ASN A 354 -6.31 -24.88 16.83
CA ASN A 354 -4.91 -25.25 17.03
C ASN A 354 -3.94 -24.11 16.64
N ILE A 355 -2.97 -23.78 17.50
CA ILE A 355 -2.05 -22.64 17.27
C ILE A 355 -1.19 -22.84 16.02
N TRP A 356 -0.74 -24.08 15.76
CA TRP A 356 0.03 -24.45 14.57
C TRP A 356 -0.76 -24.20 13.27
N GLN A 357 -2.09 -24.28 13.30
CA GLN A 357 -2.92 -23.93 12.15
C GLN A 357 -2.95 -22.42 11.92
N VAL A 358 -2.91 -21.61 12.98
CA VAL A 358 -2.74 -20.14 12.85
C VAL A 358 -1.37 -19.78 12.29
N VAL A 359 -0.30 -20.46 12.73
CA VAL A 359 1.05 -20.29 12.15
C VAL A 359 1.04 -20.63 10.66
N ALA A 360 0.49 -21.78 10.28
CA ALA A 360 0.40 -22.20 8.89
C ALA A 360 -0.42 -21.21 8.05
N PHE A 361 -1.57 -20.75 8.57
CA PHE A 361 -2.40 -19.73 7.94
C PHE A 361 -1.60 -18.44 7.69
N VAL A 362 -0.94 -17.90 8.71
CA VAL A 362 -0.20 -16.64 8.61
C VAL A 362 0.97 -16.72 7.64
N VAL A 363 1.74 -17.81 7.66
CA VAL A 363 2.91 -18.00 6.79
C VAL A 363 2.47 -18.20 5.33
N LEU A 364 1.46 -19.04 5.09
CA LEU A 364 0.92 -19.28 3.74
C LEU A 364 0.22 -18.04 3.18
N LEU A 365 -0.46 -17.26 4.03
CA LEU A 365 -1.06 -16.00 3.62
C LEU A 365 0.04 -14.97 3.26
N ALA A 366 1.09 -14.85 4.07
CA ALA A 366 2.24 -14.00 3.74
C ALA A 366 2.90 -14.41 2.42
N PHE A 367 3.01 -15.72 2.15
CA PHE A 367 3.47 -16.26 0.87
C PHE A 367 2.55 -15.82 -0.29
N SER A 368 1.22 -15.87 -0.10
CA SER A 368 0.28 -15.37 -1.12
C SER A 368 0.40 -13.87 -1.39
N GLU A 369 0.70 -13.08 -0.36
CA GLU A 369 0.86 -11.63 -0.47
C GLU A 369 2.10 -11.22 -1.26
N THR A 370 3.15 -12.05 -1.27
CA THR A 370 4.35 -11.80 -2.07
C THR A 370 4.12 -11.81 -3.58
N ALA A 371 2.94 -12.20 -4.06
CA ALA A 371 2.59 -12.09 -5.47
C ALA A 371 2.40 -10.63 -5.95
N ASN A 372 2.33 -9.63 -5.05
CA ASN A 372 2.11 -8.23 -5.43
C ASN A 372 3.18 -7.69 -6.40
N PRO A 373 4.49 -7.81 -6.09
CA PRO A 373 5.54 -7.30 -6.96
C PRO A 373 5.62 -8.09 -8.27
N LEU A 374 5.25 -9.38 -8.27
CA LEU A 374 5.17 -10.19 -9.50
C LEU A 374 4.11 -9.66 -10.45
N ALA A 375 2.95 -9.23 -9.94
CA ALA A 375 1.91 -8.62 -10.78
C ALA A 375 2.43 -7.35 -11.48
N TRP A 376 3.17 -6.51 -10.76
CA TRP A 376 3.81 -5.32 -11.33
C TRP A 376 4.84 -5.67 -12.41
N ALA A 377 5.64 -6.71 -12.19
CA ALA A 377 6.60 -7.19 -13.17
C ALA A 377 5.91 -7.77 -14.42
N ILE A 378 4.83 -8.55 -14.28
CA ILE A 378 4.06 -9.10 -15.41
C ILE A 378 3.50 -7.98 -16.27
N LEU A 379 2.93 -6.93 -15.67
CA LEU A 379 2.40 -5.79 -16.41
C LEU A 379 3.49 -5.08 -17.23
N GLY A 380 4.68 -4.91 -16.65
CA GLY A 380 5.83 -4.32 -17.33
C GLY A 380 6.38 -5.20 -18.46
N ASP A 381 6.48 -6.51 -18.24
CA ASP A 381 6.96 -7.48 -19.23
C ASP A 381 6.00 -7.61 -20.42
N TYR A 382 4.70 -7.41 -20.22
CA TYR A 382 3.67 -7.65 -21.25
C TYR A 382 3.39 -6.42 -22.09
N PHE A 383 3.31 -5.24 -21.47
CA PHE A 383 2.87 -4.01 -22.14
C PHE A 383 3.97 -2.97 -22.29
N GLY A 384 5.15 -3.20 -21.70
CA GLY A 384 6.28 -2.31 -21.78
C GLY A 384 6.28 -1.18 -20.76
N ARG A 385 7.36 -0.40 -20.78
CA ARG A 385 7.63 0.66 -19.80
C ARG A 385 6.92 1.98 -20.13
N ARG A 386 6.63 2.24 -21.40
CA ARG A 386 6.10 3.53 -21.90
C ARG A 386 4.77 3.90 -21.25
N SER A 387 3.82 2.99 -21.26
CA SER A 387 2.46 3.21 -20.75
C SER A 387 2.22 2.62 -19.36
N TYR A 388 3.28 2.21 -18.66
CA TYR A 388 3.20 1.42 -17.43
C TYR A 388 2.40 2.10 -16.32
N ALA A 389 2.67 3.39 -16.06
CA ALA A 389 1.98 4.14 -15.01
C ALA A 389 0.48 4.31 -15.30
N THR A 390 0.12 4.59 -16.56
CA THR A 390 -1.27 4.73 -17.01
C THR A 390 -2.03 3.41 -16.91
N LEU A 391 -1.43 2.31 -17.37
CA LEU A 391 -2.03 0.98 -17.27
C LEU A 391 -2.23 0.53 -15.83
N ARG A 392 -1.25 0.80 -14.96
CA ARG A 392 -1.37 0.54 -13.52
C ARG A 392 -2.50 1.37 -12.88
N GLY A 393 -2.64 2.63 -13.27
CA GLY A 393 -3.75 3.49 -12.80
C GLY A 393 -5.11 2.93 -13.18
N TRP A 394 -5.28 2.54 -14.46
CA TRP A 394 -6.52 1.92 -14.94
C TRP A 394 -6.82 0.56 -14.32
N GLN A 395 -5.78 -0.24 -14.04
CA GLN A 395 -5.92 -1.50 -13.32
C GLN A 395 -6.39 -1.28 -11.86
N HIS A 396 -5.89 -0.23 -11.21
CA HIS A 396 -6.18 0.01 -9.79
C HIS A 396 -7.66 0.30 -9.51
N LEU A 397 -8.37 0.94 -10.44
CA LEU A 397 -9.78 1.30 -10.26
C LEU A 397 -10.69 0.05 -10.10
N PRO A 398 -10.75 -0.90 -11.06
CA PRO A 398 -11.48 -2.15 -10.88
C PRO A 398 -11.05 -2.93 -9.64
N ASP A 399 -9.74 -3.01 -9.37
CA ASP A 399 -9.20 -3.74 -8.22
C ASP A 399 -9.75 -3.18 -6.89
N GLN A 400 -9.92 -1.86 -6.78
CA GLN A 400 -10.48 -1.23 -5.59
C GLN A 400 -11.97 -1.53 -5.44
N PHE A 401 -12.76 -1.48 -6.51
CA PHE A 401 -14.17 -1.86 -6.49
C PHE A 401 -14.40 -3.32 -6.12
N MET A 402 -13.56 -4.22 -6.63
CA MET A 402 -13.62 -5.63 -6.25
C MET A 402 -13.27 -5.82 -4.77
N SER A 403 -12.23 -5.14 -4.29
CA SER A 403 -11.68 -5.41 -2.96
C SER A 403 -12.36 -4.68 -1.79
N MET A 404 -13.02 -3.54 -2.02
CA MET A 404 -13.65 -2.71 -0.98
C MET A 404 -14.83 -3.39 -0.26
N SER A 405 -15.55 -4.28 -0.94
CA SER A 405 -16.75 -4.93 -0.36
C SER A 405 -16.42 -6.12 0.54
N THR A 406 -15.19 -6.65 0.44
CA THR A 406 -14.80 -7.91 1.09
C THR A 406 -14.99 -7.94 2.60
N PRO A 407 -14.45 -6.95 3.35
CA PRO A 407 -14.63 -6.93 4.79
C PRO A 407 -16.11 -6.82 5.19
N VAL A 408 -16.94 -6.15 4.39
CA VAL A 408 -18.36 -5.91 4.69
C VAL A 408 -19.14 -7.21 4.66
N TRP A 409 -19.09 -7.95 3.55
CA TRP A 409 -19.86 -9.19 3.47
C TRP A 409 -19.32 -10.27 4.42
N MET A 410 -18.00 -10.30 4.69
CA MET A 410 -17.45 -11.15 5.75
C MET A 410 -18.02 -10.78 7.13
N GLY A 411 -18.11 -9.49 7.43
CA GLY A 411 -18.71 -8.97 8.65
C GLY A 411 -20.19 -9.31 8.76
N VAL A 412 -20.95 -9.19 7.67
CA VAL A 412 -22.39 -9.56 7.63
C VAL A 412 -22.58 -11.05 7.91
N ILE A 413 -21.78 -11.90 7.28
CA ILE A 413 -21.83 -13.35 7.55
C ILE A 413 -21.53 -13.63 9.03
N PHE A 414 -20.50 -12.97 9.59
CA PHE A 414 -20.15 -13.15 10.99
C PHE A 414 -21.26 -12.67 11.93
N ASP A 415 -21.83 -11.49 11.71
CA ASP A 415 -22.90 -10.95 12.56
C ASP A 415 -24.19 -11.79 12.54
N HIS A 416 -24.45 -12.55 11.47
CA HIS A 416 -25.60 -13.45 11.39
C HIS A 416 -25.34 -14.89 11.83
N THR A 417 -24.10 -15.36 11.76
CA THR A 417 -23.75 -16.78 11.98
C THR A 417 -22.79 -17.03 13.13
N ASP A 418 -22.26 -15.95 13.74
CA ASP A 418 -21.14 -15.95 14.70
C ASP A 418 -19.93 -16.78 14.22
N SER A 419 -19.78 -16.92 12.90
CA SER A 419 -18.81 -17.81 12.29
C SER A 419 -18.19 -17.23 11.02
N PHE A 420 -16.86 -17.22 10.96
CA PHE A 420 -16.16 -16.90 9.71
C PHE A 420 -16.10 -18.08 8.74
N LYS A 421 -16.54 -19.28 9.10
CA LYS A 421 -16.44 -20.45 8.23
C LYS A 421 -17.05 -20.20 6.86
N TRP A 422 -18.27 -19.66 6.84
CA TRP A 422 -18.99 -19.34 5.61
C TRP A 422 -18.43 -18.10 4.90
N ALA A 423 -17.66 -17.29 5.59
CA ALA A 423 -16.94 -16.17 5.00
C ALA A 423 -15.63 -16.61 4.32
N LEU A 424 -14.94 -17.62 4.86
CA LEU A 424 -13.67 -18.13 4.32
C LEU A 424 -13.85 -18.97 3.05
N VAL A 425 -14.94 -19.75 2.93
CA VAL A 425 -15.19 -20.63 1.78
C VAL A 425 -15.23 -19.86 0.45
N PRO A 426 -16.00 -18.75 0.30
CA PRO A 426 -15.94 -17.94 -0.91
C PRO A 426 -14.56 -17.38 -1.22
N LEU A 427 -13.76 -17.01 -0.19
CA LEU A 427 -12.39 -16.51 -0.41
C LEU A 427 -11.46 -17.58 -0.96
N VAL A 428 -11.60 -18.84 -0.53
CA VAL A 428 -10.87 -19.98 -1.09
C VAL A 428 -11.18 -20.13 -2.58
N VAL A 429 -12.47 -20.03 -2.95
CA VAL A 429 -12.90 -20.10 -4.35
C VAL A 429 -12.32 -18.92 -5.14
N ILE A 430 -12.36 -17.70 -4.61
CA ILE A 430 -11.81 -16.50 -5.26
C ILE A 430 -10.31 -16.65 -5.51
N TYR A 431 -9.53 -17.15 -4.55
CA TYR A 431 -8.11 -17.43 -4.77
C TYR A 431 -7.85 -18.58 -5.73
N GLY A 432 -8.69 -19.63 -5.73
CA GLY A 432 -8.62 -20.70 -6.74
C GLY A 432 -8.86 -20.17 -8.15
N LEU A 433 -9.87 -19.31 -8.33
CA LEU A 433 -10.15 -18.64 -9.60
C LEU A 433 -9.01 -17.68 -9.99
N ALA A 434 -8.46 -16.91 -9.04
CA ALA A 434 -7.30 -16.05 -9.29
C ALA A 434 -6.09 -16.86 -9.79
N ALA A 435 -5.82 -18.03 -9.19
CA ALA A 435 -4.75 -18.93 -9.62
C ALA A 435 -4.95 -19.38 -11.08
N VAL A 436 -6.17 -19.79 -11.43
CA VAL A 436 -6.53 -20.18 -12.81
C VAL A 436 -6.36 -19.00 -13.76
N PHE A 437 -6.86 -17.81 -13.41
CA PHE A 437 -6.71 -16.63 -14.27
C PHE A 437 -5.25 -16.25 -14.49
N TYR A 438 -4.38 -16.35 -13.47
CA TYR A 438 -2.93 -16.13 -13.64
C TYR A 438 -2.29 -17.10 -14.64
N LEU A 439 -2.73 -18.37 -14.69
CA LEU A 439 -2.24 -19.34 -15.66
C LEU A 439 -2.79 -19.08 -17.07
N LEU A 440 -4.05 -18.65 -17.16
CA LEU A 440 -4.75 -18.39 -18.41
C LEU A 440 -4.36 -17.07 -19.08
N ILE A 441 -3.61 -16.17 -18.42
CA ILE A 441 -3.23 -14.88 -19.02
C ILE A 441 -2.51 -15.15 -20.36
N PRO A 442 -3.12 -14.77 -21.50
CA PRO A 442 -2.52 -14.98 -22.80
C PRO A 442 -1.38 -13.99 -23.01
N ASN A 443 -0.34 -14.39 -23.72
CA ASN A 443 0.70 -13.45 -24.12
C ASN A 443 0.06 -12.41 -25.05
N PRO A 444 0.27 -11.10 -24.82
CA PRO A 444 -0.37 -10.07 -25.64
C PRO A 444 0.22 -10.14 -27.05
N MET A 445 -0.65 -10.04 -28.06
CA MET A 445 -0.22 -9.97 -29.46
C MET A 445 0.50 -8.64 -29.71
N THR A 446 1.68 -8.69 -30.33
CA THR A 446 2.47 -7.50 -30.64
C THR A 446 1.63 -6.50 -31.44
N PRO A 447 1.60 -5.20 -31.08
CA PRO A 447 0.78 -4.22 -31.78
C PRO A 447 1.14 -4.16 -33.26
N ALA A 448 0.14 -4.00 -34.14
CA ALA A 448 0.33 -3.92 -35.59
C ALA A 448 1.35 -2.84 -35.99
N ARG A 449 1.39 -1.73 -35.25
CA ARG A 449 2.38 -0.65 -35.40
C ARG A 449 3.83 -1.14 -35.19
N VAL A 450 4.06 -1.93 -34.14
CA VAL A 450 5.40 -2.46 -33.82
C VAL A 450 5.81 -3.51 -34.85
N LEU A 451 4.86 -4.32 -35.33
CA LEU A 451 5.09 -5.26 -36.42
C LEU A 451 5.44 -4.55 -37.74
N ALA A 452 4.70 -3.48 -38.08
CA ALA A 452 4.98 -2.68 -39.27
C ALA A 452 6.38 -2.05 -39.22
N TYR A 453 6.76 -1.48 -38.08
CA TYR A 453 8.10 -0.94 -37.87
C TYR A 453 9.20 -2.00 -37.99
N ARG A 454 8.99 -3.21 -37.44
CA ARG A 454 9.96 -4.32 -37.56
C ARG A 454 10.13 -4.76 -39.01
N ARG A 455 9.03 -4.83 -39.78
CA ARG A 455 9.08 -5.12 -41.22
C ARG A 455 9.82 -4.03 -41.99
N GLU A 456 9.56 -2.77 -41.70
CA GLU A 456 10.27 -1.62 -42.32
C GLU A 456 11.77 -1.63 -42.01
N GLN A 457 12.18 -2.15 -40.86
CA GLN A 457 13.58 -2.24 -40.43
C GLN A 457 14.27 -3.57 -40.79
N GLY A 458 13.56 -4.52 -41.41
CA GLY A 458 14.11 -5.83 -41.76
C GLY A 458 14.50 -6.70 -40.55
N LEU A 459 13.82 -6.53 -39.41
CA LEU A 459 14.10 -7.20 -38.14
C LEU A 459 13.20 -8.44 -37.88
N GLU A 460 12.64 -9.06 -38.92
CA GLU A 460 11.80 -10.26 -38.80
C GLU A 460 12.61 -11.57 -38.67
#